data_AF-X0SHL4-F1
#
_entry.id   AF-X0SHL4-F1
#
_cell.length_a   1.000
_cell.length_b   1.000
_cell.length_c   1.000
_cell.angle_alpha   90.00
_cell.angle_beta   90.00
_cell.angle_gamma   90.00
#
_symmetry.space_group_name_H-M   'P 1'
#
loop_
_entity.id
_entity.type
_entity.pdbx_description
1 polymer ?
#
loop_
_entity_poly.entity_id
_entity_poly.type
_entity_poly.pdbx_seq_one_letter_code
_entity_poly.pdbx_strand_id
1 'polypeptide(L)'
;AVGEHYEYALVKANNDYYLMGKELLSESMQQIGLSDYEVVATRPGKDLVGLVAQHPLYDRGSPVVLADHVTLEQGTGVVHTAPGHGLEDYQVSLECDLDIISPLDDCGRFTDEAGPELVGLVCDEANEKVLELLDARGALLARTTLEHEYPHCWRCHLPVIYRATLQWFMDIDQLRDRALTEIAKTSWVPAWGESRIAGMVESRPDWCISRQRSWGVPIPVFYCTDCGEALLTEETVAHVRDLVAEHGADVWFAREAAELIPPATTCSECGGDSFIKEPDIMSVWVDSGCSHYCVMRPHPELSYPADLYLEGDDQYQCWFQTSLWIAAALGDPAPYKTVVGHGFFVDDTGQKLSKSKGNIIDPAEVYENYGADVLRLWFTYADFRQKMHLTDEIFQQVADAYRRIRNTVRFLLANLRDFDPAADALAPEQMREIDRWALLRLNRVVKRMTEAFDRWDLHLFYHDVHGFCANDLSAFYLNVLKDTLYTDLPDSSARRSAQTALWQLLLALTKMTAPV
;
A
#
# COMPACT_ATOMS: atom_id res chain seq x y z
N ALA A 1 -13.39 15.91 26.72
CA ALA A 1 -12.81 14.65 27.24
C ALA A 1 -11.81 14.88 28.36
N VAL A 2 -11.63 13.87 29.23
CA VAL A 2 -10.60 13.80 30.29
C VAL A 2 -9.94 12.41 30.27
N GLY A 3 -8.68 12.30 30.69
CA GLY A 3 -8.00 11.00 30.77
C GLY A 3 -8.34 10.26 32.07
N GLU A 4 -8.57 8.95 31.98
CA GLU A 4 -9.14 8.16 33.08
C GLU A 4 -8.31 8.22 34.37
N HIS A 5 -6.99 8.10 34.23
CA HIS A 5 -6.06 7.96 35.35
C HIS A 5 -5.36 9.26 35.76
N TYR A 6 -5.60 10.35 35.03
CA TYR A 6 -5.03 11.65 35.38
C TYR A 6 -5.76 12.30 36.55
N GLU A 7 -5.02 13.05 37.35
CA GLU A 7 -5.56 13.82 38.47
C GLU A 7 -5.97 15.22 38.00
N TYR A 8 -7.21 15.59 38.30
CA TYR A 8 -7.80 16.89 37.98
C TYR A 8 -8.04 17.70 39.24
N ALA A 9 -7.59 18.95 39.25
CA ALA A 9 -7.72 19.87 40.35
C ALA A 9 -8.91 20.81 40.15
N LEU A 10 -9.75 20.93 41.18
CA LEU A 10 -10.73 21.99 41.30
C LEU A 10 -10.10 23.15 42.05
N VAL A 11 -9.94 24.28 41.37
CA VAL A 11 -9.17 25.43 41.85
C VAL A 11 -10.06 26.63 41.99
N LYS A 12 -10.06 27.24 43.16
CA LYS A 12 -10.78 28.48 43.44
C LYS A 12 -9.84 29.66 43.21
N ALA A 13 -10.25 30.57 42.34
CA ALA A 13 -9.57 31.85 42.16
C ALA A 13 -10.64 32.95 42.07
N ASN A 14 -10.43 34.05 42.79
CA ASN A 14 -11.46 35.06 42.99
C ASN A 14 -12.77 34.45 43.54
N ASN A 15 -13.88 34.60 42.79
CA ASN A 15 -15.20 34.06 43.14
C ASN A 15 -15.58 32.81 42.31
N ASP A 16 -14.70 32.33 41.44
CA ASP A 16 -14.98 31.25 40.50
C ASP A 16 -14.16 29.98 40.81
N TYR A 17 -14.61 28.87 40.24
CA TYR A 17 -13.93 27.58 40.33
C TYR A 17 -13.57 27.09 38.94
N TYR A 18 -12.34 26.63 38.78
CA TYR A 18 -11.78 26.14 37.53
C TYR A 18 -11.38 24.68 37.70
N LEU A 19 -11.71 23.84 36.71
CA LEU A 19 -11.32 22.44 36.66
C LEU A 19 -10.26 22.26 35.58
N MET A 20 -9.10 21.73 35.95
CA MET A 20 -7.99 21.48 35.02
C MET A 20 -7.11 20.33 35.49
N GLY A 21 -6.30 19.77 34.60
CA GLY A 21 -5.30 18.76 34.93
C GLY A 21 -4.31 19.32 35.94
N LYS A 22 -4.06 18.56 37.03
CA LYS A 22 -3.25 19.00 38.16
C LYS A 22 -1.82 19.37 37.77
N GLU A 23 -1.24 18.68 36.79
CA GLU A 23 0.13 18.92 36.30
C GLU A 23 0.23 20.21 35.47
N LEU A 24 -0.85 20.56 34.76
CA LEU A 24 -0.94 21.76 33.92
C LEU A 24 -1.46 22.99 34.67
N LEU A 25 -1.77 22.85 35.96
CA LEU A 25 -2.38 23.89 36.79
C LEU A 25 -1.58 25.19 36.79
N SER A 26 -0.28 25.12 37.10
CA SER A 26 0.54 26.33 37.23
C SER A 26 0.65 27.09 35.92
N GLU A 27 0.84 26.39 34.81
CA GLU A 27 0.95 26.99 33.49
C GLU A 27 -0.38 27.58 33.03
N SER A 28 -1.47 26.81 33.17
CA SER A 28 -2.83 27.26 32.80
C SER A 28 -3.22 28.53 33.57
N MET A 29 -3.02 28.55 34.89
CA MET A 29 -3.35 29.72 35.72
C MET A 29 -2.48 30.94 35.38
N GLN A 30 -1.20 30.72 35.06
CA GLN A 30 -0.32 31.80 34.60
C GLN A 30 -0.80 32.38 33.27
N GLN A 31 -1.22 31.55 32.31
CA GLN A 31 -1.74 32.01 31.02
C GLN A 31 -3.06 32.77 31.18
N ILE A 32 -3.92 32.36 32.11
CA ILE A 32 -5.17 33.08 32.47
C ILE A 32 -4.86 34.39 33.23
N GLY A 33 -3.64 34.57 33.74
CA GLY A 33 -3.23 35.75 34.50
C GLY A 33 -3.67 35.75 35.96
N LEU A 34 -3.99 34.57 36.52
CA LEU A 34 -4.41 34.40 37.91
C LEU A 34 -3.29 33.74 38.71
N SER A 35 -2.65 34.50 39.60
CA SER A 35 -1.54 34.02 40.43
C SER A 35 -1.92 33.64 41.86
N ASP A 36 -3.06 34.14 42.35
CA ASP A 36 -3.59 33.82 43.68
C ASP A 36 -4.79 32.87 43.55
N TYR A 37 -4.59 31.61 43.94
CA TYR A 37 -5.59 30.56 43.83
C TYR A 37 -5.37 29.47 44.88
N GLU A 38 -6.46 28.77 45.22
CA GLU A 38 -6.48 27.68 46.19
C GLU A 38 -6.99 26.39 45.53
N VAL A 39 -6.24 25.29 45.66
CA VAL A 39 -6.73 23.96 45.25
C VAL A 39 -7.70 23.45 46.30
N VAL A 40 -8.98 23.35 45.94
CA VAL A 40 -10.07 22.99 46.85
C VAL A 40 -10.30 21.47 46.89
N ALA A 41 -10.10 20.80 45.76
CA ALA A 41 -10.20 19.36 45.67
C ALA A 41 -9.36 18.80 44.51
N THR A 42 -9.10 17.50 44.55
CA THR A 42 -8.51 16.76 43.43
C THR A 42 -9.27 15.44 43.25
N ARG A 43 -9.52 15.06 42.01
CA ARG A 43 -10.21 13.82 41.63
C ARG A 43 -9.54 13.19 40.40
N PRO A 44 -9.53 11.86 40.28
CA PRO A 44 -9.16 11.21 39.04
C PRO A 44 -10.21 11.50 37.94
N GLY A 45 -9.80 11.51 36.67
CA GLY A 45 -10.67 11.85 35.53
C GLY A 45 -11.94 10.99 35.45
N LYS A 46 -11.84 9.71 35.79
CA LYS A 46 -13.01 8.80 35.86
C LYS A 46 -14.13 9.26 36.80
N ASP A 47 -13.80 9.99 37.86
CA ASP A 47 -14.79 10.49 38.83
C ASP A 47 -15.53 11.74 38.28
N LEU A 48 -15.07 12.32 37.17
CA LEU A 48 -15.67 13.48 36.51
C LEU A 48 -16.70 13.09 35.44
N VAL A 49 -16.73 11.82 35.04
CA VAL A 49 -17.61 11.32 33.99
C VAL A 49 -19.08 11.51 34.39
N GLY A 50 -19.89 11.98 33.46
CA GLY A 50 -21.32 12.25 33.68
C GLY A 50 -21.62 13.65 34.26
N LEU A 51 -20.59 14.44 34.61
CA LEU A 51 -20.76 15.87 34.77
C LEU A 51 -21.15 16.49 33.43
N VAL A 52 -22.02 17.49 33.46
CA VAL A 52 -22.47 18.22 32.27
C VAL A 52 -22.09 19.68 32.43
N ALA A 53 -21.24 20.18 31.54
CA ALA A 53 -20.87 21.59 31.47
C ALA A 53 -21.84 22.35 30.54
N GLN A 54 -22.10 23.62 30.79
CA GLN A 54 -22.84 24.45 29.85
C GLN A 54 -21.93 24.85 28.69
N HIS A 55 -22.41 24.73 27.45
CA HIS A 55 -21.67 25.22 26.29
C HIS A 55 -21.60 26.76 26.30
N PRO A 56 -20.43 27.38 26.04
CA PRO A 56 -20.27 28.83 26.20
C PRO A 56 -21.10 29.64 25.19
N LEU A 57 -21.33 29.10 23.99
CA LEU A 57 -22.04 29.79 22.90
C LEU A 57 -23.48 29.34 22.64
N TYR A 58 -23.85 28.14 23.07
CA TYR A 58 -25.15 27.54 22.71
C TYR A 58 -25.86 27.08 23.97
N ASP A 59 -27.19 27.06 23.93
CA ASP A 59 -27.99 26.55 25.03
C ASP A 59 -28.04 25.02 25.00
N ARG A 60 -26.89 24.39 25.26
CA ARG A 60 -26.71 22.93 25.29
C ARG A 60 -25.74 22.51 26.37
N GLY A 61 -25.95 21.31 26.89
CA GLY A 61 -24.99 20.63 27.77
C GLY A 61 -23.87 19.95 26.99
N SER A 62 -22.68 19.94 27.57
CA SER A 62 -21.49 19.23 27.10
C SER A 62 -21.09 18.20 28.16
N PRO A 63 -21.39 16.90 27.96
CA PRO A 63 -21.03 15.87 28.92
C PRO A 63 -19.51 15.66 28.97
N VAL A 64 -19.01 15.37 30.17
CA VAL A 64 -17.61 14.95 30.37
C VAL A 64 -17.50 13.46 30.08
N VAL A 65 -16.66 13.13 29.10
CA VAL A 65 -16.36 11.75 28.66
C VAL A 65 -14.90 11.41 28.90
N LEU A 66 -14.60 10.11 28.99
CA LEU A 66 -13.23 9.61 29.02
C LEU A 66 -12.66 9.56 27.60
N ALA A 67 -11.37 9.85 27.47
CA ALA A 67 -10.65 9.55 26.24
C ALA A 67 -9.17 9.29 26.49
N ASP A 68 -8.65 8.27 25.81
CA ASP A 68 -7.27 7.82 25.96
C ASP A 68 -6.25 8.74 25.27
N HIS A 69 -6.70 9.54 24.29
CA HIS A 69 -5.84 10.48 23.57
C HIS A 69 -5.52 11.76 24.37
N VAL A 70 -6.16 11.97 25.53
CA VAL A 70 -5.87 13.11 26.39
C VAL A 70 -4.47 12.97 26.96
N THR A 71 -3.69 14.04 26.96
CA THR A 71 -2.37 14.09 27.60
C THR A 71 -2.29 15.29 28.55
N LEU A 72 -1.29 15.27 29.44
CA LEU A 72 -0.96 16.38 30.34
C LEU A 72 0.29 17.16 29.89
N GLU A 73 0.66 17.05 28.61
CA GLU A 73 1.85 17.73 28.07
C GLU A 73 1.57 19.18 27.68
N GLN A 74 0.35 19.49 27.22
CA GLN A 74 -0.03 20.82 26.73
C GLN A 74 -1.51 21.13 27.02
N GLY A 75 -1.85 22.42 27.05
CA GLY A 75 -3.22 22.90 27.27
C GLY A 75 -3.63 22.86 28.74
N THR A 76 -4.87 22.47 29.02
CA THR A 76 -5.44 22.43 30.38
C THR A 76 -5.64 21.01 30.91
N GLY A 77 -5.39 19.98 30.10
CA GLY A 77 -5.72 18.58 30.40
C GLY A 77 -7.21 18.24 30.26
N VAL A 78 -8.07 19.23 29.96
CA VAL A 78 -9.48 19.03 29.60
C VAL A 78 -9.63 19.40 28.13
N VAL A 79 -9.90 18.41 27.29
CA VAL A 79 -9.88 18.56 25.83
C VAL A 79 -11.29 18.80 25.31
N HIS A 80 -11.47 19.80 24.45
CA HIS A 80 -12.73 19.99 23.72
C HIS A 80 -12.89 18.91 22.65
N THR A 81 -14.07 18.31 22.56
CA THR A 81 -14.38 17.25 21.59
C THR A 81 -15.31 17.81 20.52
N ALA A 82 -14.86 17.80 19.26
CA ALA A 82 -15.59 18.22 18.07
C ALA A 82 -15.70 17.02 17.09
N PRO A 83 -16.74 16.18 17.20
CA PRO A 83 -16.79 14.88 16.54
C PRO A 83 -16.71 14.96 15.01
N GLY A 84 -17.23 16.05 14.43
CA GLY A 84 -17.15 16.30 12.99
C GLY A 84 -15.78 16.74 12.48
N HIS A 85 -14.78 16.97 13.34
CA HIS A 85 -13.53 17.66 12.98
C HIS A 85 -12.25 17.05 13.58
N GLY A 86 -12.33 15.89 14.21
CA GLY A 86 -11.17 15.15 14.71
C GLY A 86 -11.44 13.65 14.70
N LEU A 87 -10.45 12.82 14.35
CA LEU A 87 -10.64 11.37 14.26
C LEU A 87 -10.85 10.77 15.65
N GLU A 88 -10.02 11.15 16.61
CA GLU A 88 -10.11 10.69 17.99
C GLU A 88 -11.40 11.19 18.65
N ASP A 89 -11.81 12.42 18.33
CA ASP A 89 -13.08 12.99 18.76
C ASP A 89 -14.28 12.22 18.21
N TYR A 90 -14.23 11.87 16.92
CA TYR A 90 -15.25 11.06 16.26
C TYR A 90 -15.38 9.68 16.91
N GLN A 91 -14.27 9.00 17.16
CA GLN A 91 -14.23 7.67 17.79
C GLN A 91 -14.84 7.68 19.20
N VAL A 92 -14.38 8.59 20.06
CA VAL A 92 -14.91 8.73 21.43
C VAL A 92 -16.40 9.07 21.40
N SER A 93 -16.83 9.86 20.42
CA SER A 93 -18.23 10.24 20.27
C SER A 93 -19.11 9.08 19.84
N LEU A 94 -18.63 8.19 18.97
CA LEU A 94 -19.32 6.94 18.64
C LEU A 94 -19.45 6.03 19.87
N GLU A 95 -18.37 5.86 20.64
CA GLU A 95 -18.37 5.02 21.85
C GLU A 95 -19.32 5.55 22.94
N CYS A 96 -19.45 6.88 23.02
CA CYS A 96 -20.28 7.57 24.01
C CYS A 96 -21.69 7.95 23.50
N ASP A 97 -22.06 7.55 22.28
CA ASP A 97 -23.35 7.86 21.63
C ASP A 97 -23.64 9.38 21.61
N LEU A 98 -22.65 10.18 21.19
CA LEU A 98 -22.75 11.64 21.03
C LEU A 98 -23.08 12.03 19.59
N ASP A 99 -23.88 13.09 19.44
CA ASP A 99 -24.22 13.64 18.12
C ASP A 99 -22.98 14.08 17.33
N ILE A 100 -22.87 13.61 16.09
CA ILE A 100 -21.77 13.97 15.18
C ILE A 100 -22.12 15.24 14.42
N ILE A 101 -21.72 16.38 14.96
CA ILE A 101 -22.00 17.69 14.37
C ILE A 101 -20.80 18.13 13.52
N SER A 102 -21.05 18.50 12.26
CA SER A 102 -20.05 19.08 11.35
C SER A 102 -20.69 20.22 10.53
N PRO A 103 -20.75 21.44 11.06
CA PRO A 103 -21.58 22.50 10.51
C PRO A 103 -20.86 23.24 9.37
N LEU A 104 -20.28 22.52 8.40
CA LEU A 104 -19.53 23.06 7.26
C LEU A 104 -19.99 22.44 5.94
N ASP A 105 -20.21 23.28 4.93
CA ASP A 105 -20.50 22.86 3.55
C ASP A 105 -19.23 22.48 2.77
N ASP A 106 -19.41 22.01 1.53
CA ASP A 106 -18.32 21.59 0.60
C ASP A 106 -17.38 22.72 0.17
N CYS A 107 -17.76 23.96 0.43
CA CYS A 107 -16.95 25.14 0.19
C CYS A 107 -16.22 25.62 1.46
N GLY A 108 -16.33 24.88 2.57
CA GLY A 108 -15.72 25.24 3.86
C GLY A 108 -16.41 26.43 4.53
N ARG A 109 -17.71 26.62 4.27
CA ARG A 109 -18.53 27.66 4.90
C ARG A 109 -19.45 27.08 5.95
N PHE A 110 -19.66 27.83 7.02
CA PHE A 110 -20.57 27.40 8.09
C PHE A 110 -22.03 27.34 7.62
N THR A 111 -22.71 26.24 7.93
CA THR A 111 -24.12 26.01 7.64
C THR A 111 -25.02 26.60 8.72
N ASP A 112 -26.34 26.50 8.55
CA ASP A 112 -27.34 26.99 9.53
C ASP A 112 -27.19 26.35 10.92
N GLU A 113 -26.64 25.14 11.00
CA GLU A 113 -26.35 24.43 12.26
C GLU A 113 -25.35 25.18 13.15
N ALA A 114 -24.52 26.04 12.58
CA ALA A 114 -23.54 26.85 13.31
C ALA A 114 -24.18 28.03 14.06
N GLY A 115 -25.46 28.32 13.83
CA GLY A 115 -26.13 29.50 14.37
C GLY A 115 -25.91 30.77 13.53
N PRO A 116 -26.85 31.73 13.63
CA PRO A 116 -26.99 32.84 12.69
C PRO A 116 -25.79 33.78 12.62
N GLU A 117 -24.97 33.84 13.66
CA GLU A 117 -23.76 34.67 13.72
C GLU A 117 -22.60 34.13 12.88
N LEU A 118 -22.62 32.84 12.52
CA LEU A 118 -21.52 32.16 11.83
C LEU A 118 -21.87 31.72 10.40
N VAL A 119 -23.16 31.57 10.07
CA VAL A 119 -23.60 31.07 8.76
C VAL A 119 -22.94 31.82 7.60
N GLY A 120 -22.41 31.06 6.64
CA GLY A 120 -21.80 31.55 5.41
C GLY A 120 -20.34 32.02 5.54
N LEU A 121 -19.83 32.20 6.77
CA LEU A 121 -18.43 32.53 7.02
C LEU A 121 -17.53 31.33 6.71
N VAL A 122 -16.31 31.60 6.24
CA VAL A 122 -15.25 30.59 6.14
C VAL A 122 -14.55 30.41 7.49
N CYS A 123 -13.84 29.30 7.69
CA CYS A 123 -13.20 28.96 8.97
C CYS A 123 -12.38 30.10 9.60
N ASP A 124 -11.53 30.78 8.83
CA ASP A 124 -10.68 31.85 9.36
C ASP A 124 -11.50 33.06 9.85
N GLU A 125 -12.53 33.46 9.10
CA GLU A 125 -13.42 34.56 9.48
C GLU A 125 -14.26 34.19 10.72
N ALA A 126 -14.73 32.94 10.76
CA ALA A 126 -15.49 32.41 11.88
C ALA A 126 -14.66 32.31 13.17
N ASN A 127 -13.36 32.01 13.08
CA ASN A 127 -12.47 31.95 14.25
C ASN A 127 -12.44 33.29 15.01
N GLU A 128 -12.23 34.42 14.30
CA GLU A 128 -12.28 35.74 14.92
C GLU A 128 -13.67 36.04 15.47
N LYS A 129 -14.73 35.65 14.75
CA LYS A 129 -16.10 35.87 15.20
C LYS A 129 -16.44 35.09 16.47
N VAL A 130 -15.99 33.84 16.59
CA VAL A 130 -16.14 33.01 17.78
C VAL A 130 -15.41 33.63 18.97
N LEU A 131 -14.20 34.18 18.78
CA LEU A 131 -13.47 34.87 19.84
C LEU A 131 -14.22 36.11 20.35
N GLU A 132 -14.80 36.93 19.44
CA GLU A 132 -15.65 38.06 19.83
C GLU A 132 -16.86 37.61 20.67
N LEU A 133 -17.52 36.52 20.27
CA LEU A 133 -18.69 35.99 20.98
C LEU A 133 -18.33 35.43 22.36
N LEU A 134 -17.20 34.75 22.49
CA LEU A 134 -16.71 34.22 23.77
C LEU A 134 -16.34 35.35 24.73
N ASP A 135 -15.68 36.41 24.23
CA ASP A 135 -15.34 37.60 25.02
C ASP A 135 -16.60 38.33 25.49
N ALA A 136 -17.56 38.56 24.59
CA ALA A 136 -18.83 39.20 24.91
C ALA A 136 -19.65 38.45 25.98
N ARG A 137 -19.47 37.12 26.10
CA ARG A 137 -20.10 36.28 27.11
C ARG A 137 -19.26 36.07 28.37
N GLY A 138 -18.05 36.62 28.43
CA GLY A 138 -17.12 36.42 29.54
C GLY A 138 -16.60 34.98 29.68
N ALA A 139 -16.68 34.19 28.61
CA ALA A 139 -16.22 32.80 28.57
C ALA A 139 -14.76 32.67 28.09
N LEU A 140 -14.18 33.74 27.52
CA LEU A 140 -12.78 33.79 27.10
C LEU A 140 -11.87 34.10 28.29
N LEU A 141 -11.11 33.10 28.75
CA LEU A 141 -10.20 33.25 29.89
C LEU A 141 -8.81 33.79 29.49
N ALA A 142 -8.31 33.38 28.32
CA ALA A 142 -7.01 33.81 27.79
C ALA A 142 -7.00 33.70 26.26
N ARG A 143 -6.18 34.54 25.60
CA ARG A 143 -5.92 34.51 24.15
C ARG A 143 -4.43 34.65 23.91
N THR A 144 -3.85 33.69 23.18
CA THR A 144 -2.45 33.70 22.74
C THR A 144 -2.34 33.29 21.27
N THR A 145 -1.19 33.55 20.65
CA THR A 145 -0.88 33.09 19.29
C THR A 145 0.16 31.99 19.37
N LEU A 146 -0.09 30.89 18.66
CA LEU A 146 0.80 29.74 18.55
C LEU A 146 1.26 29.58 17.10
N GLU A 147 2.53 29.24 16.91
CA GLU A 147 3.10 28.88 15.60
C GLU A 147 3.44 27.40 15.61
N HIS A 148 2.88 26.65 14.67
CA HIS A 148 3.09 25.20 14.55
C HIS A 148 3.00 24.75 13.09
N GLU A 149 3.35 23.49 12.84
CA GLU A 149 3.12 22.87 11.54
C GLU A 149 1.64 22.47 11.39
N TYR A 150 1.04 22.82 10.26
CA TYR A 150 -0.36 22.51 9.96
C TYR A 150 -0.49 21.93 8.54
N PRO A 151 -1.37 20.94 8.30
CA PRO A 151 -1.50 20.33 6.99
C PRO A 151 -2.06 21.31 5.96
N HIS A 152 -1.49 21.28 4.75
CA HIS A 152 -1.93 22.09 3.61
C HIS A 152 -2.14 21.19 2.39
N CYS A 153 -3.05 21.61 1.52
CA CYS A 153 -3.27 20.93 0.24
C CYS A 153 -2.00 21.00 -0.60
N TRP A 154 -1.45 19.85 -0.97
CA TRP A 154 -0.19 19.77 -1.73
C TRP A 154 -0.22 20.46 -3.10
N ARG A 155 -1.41 20.78 -3.62
CA ARG A 155 -1.60 21.42 -4.94
C ARG A 155 -1.87 22.92 -4.85
N CYS A 156 -2.80 23.36 -4.00
CA CYS A 156 -3.15 24.78 -3.88
C CYS A 156 -2.48 25.48 -2.69
N HIS A 157 -1.83 24.73 -1.80
CA HIS A 157 -1.15 25.22 -0.60
C HIS A 157 -2.06 25.98 0.38
N LEU A 158 -3.38 25.77 0.31
CA LEU A 158 -4.32 26.25 1.31
C LEU A 158 -4.41 25.28 2.50
N PRO A 159 -4.72 25.75 3.72
CA PRO A 159 -4.95 24.88 4.87
C PRO A 159 -6.03 23.84 4.59
N VAL A 160 -5.88 22.63 5.13
CA VAL A 160 -6.93 21.60 5.09
C VAL A 160 -7.53 21.39 6.46
N ILE A 161 -8.81 21.03 6.50
CA ILE A 161 -9.54 20.74 7.74
C ILE A 161 -10.05 19.29 7.70
N TYR A 162 -10.22 18.70 8.88
CA TYR A 162 -10.98 17.46 9.00
C TYR A 162 -12.48 17.79 9.03
N ARG A 163 -13.26 17.01 8.28
CA ARG A 163 -14.72 17.15 8.21
C ARG A 163 -15.35 15.77 8.08
N ALA A 164 -16.29 15.45 8.95
CA ALA A 164 -17.13 14.26 8.81
C ALA A 164 -18.01 14.40 7.57
N THR A 165 -18.07 13.35 6.76
CA THR A 165 -18.86 13.28 5.53
C THR A 165 -19.49 11.91 5.42
N LEU A 166 -20.61 11.80 4.72
CA LEU A 166 -21.18 10.51 4.36
C LEU A 166 -20.22 9.80 3.39
N GLN A 167 -19.89 8.55 3.68
CA GLN A 167 -18.97 7.74 2.91
C GLN A 167 -19.44 6.28 2.93
N TRP A 168 -19.10 5.54 1.89
CA TRP A 168 -19.31 4.10 1.80
C TRP A 168 -18.11 3.35 2.36
N PHE A 169 -18.39 2.39 3.24
CA PHE A 169 -17.40 1.55 3.87
C PHE A 169 -17.67 0.08 3.57
N MET A 170 -16.60 -0.69 3.41
CA MET A 170 -16.62 -2.14 3.51
C MET A 170 -16.34 -2.50 4.97
N ASP A 171 -17.26 -3.25 5.59
CA ASP A 171 -17.13 -3.80 6.93
C ASP A 171 -16.00 -4.83 6.93
N ILE A 172 -14.84 -4.45 7.48
CA ILE A 172 -13.65 -5.29 7.53
C ILE A 172 -13.73 -6.27 8.71
N ASP A 173 -14.44 -5.92 9.77
CA ASP A 173 -14.61 -6.75 10.95
C ASP A 173 -15.19 -8.11 10.61
N GLN A 174 -16.22 -8.14 9.74
CA GLN A 174 -16.85 -9.39 9.29
C GLN A 174 -15.95 -10.26 8.39
N LEU A 175 -14.89 -9.68 7.81
CA LEU A 175 -14.02 -10.36 6.85
C LEU A 175 -12.68 -10.81 7.47
N ARG A 176 -12.32 -10.26 8.64
CA ARG A 176 -10.99 -10.37 9.24
C ARG A 176 -10.53 -11.81 9.46
N ASP A 177 -11.34 -12.62 10.14
CA ASP A 177 -10.97 -14.01 10.49
C ASP A 177 -10.72 -14.86 9.24
N ARG A 178 -11.53 -14.64 8.20
CA ARG A 178 -11.37 -15.31 6.91
C ARG A 178 -10.08 -14.89 6.23
N ALA A 179 -9.81 -13.59 6.16
CA ALA A 179 -8.59 -13.06 5.56
C ALA A 179 -7.33 -13.60 6.26
N LEU A 180 -7.30 -13.62 7.60
CA LEU A 180 -6.19 -14.18 8.39
C LEU A 180 -6.01 -15.69 8.13
N THR A 181 -7.10 -16.44 8.00
CA THR A 181 -7.05 -17.86 7.65
C THR A 181 -6.44 -18.09 6.27
N GLU A 182 -6.76 -17.25 5.28
CA GLU A 182 -6.21 -17.36 3.93
C GLU A 182 -4.76 -16.88 3.83
N ILE A 183 -4.36 -15.89 4.64
CA ILE A 183 -2.95 -15.46 4.78
C ILE A 183 -2.07 -16.63 5.21
N ALA A 184 -2.50 -17.40 6.22
CA ALA A 184 -1.76 -18.54 6.75
C ALA A 184 -1.62 -19.72 5.76
N LYS A 185 -2.46 -19.77 4.71
CA LYS A 185 -2.38 -20.78 3.63
C LYS A 185 -1.49 -20.36 2.46
N THR A 186 -1.16 -19.07 2.39
CA THR A 186 -0.39 -18.48 1.29
C THR A 186 1.11 -18.69 1.51
N SER A 187 1.86 -18.94 0.44
CA SER A 187 3.33 -18.96 0.49
C SER A 187 3.89 -17.55 0.35
N TRP A 188 4.75 -17.12 1.27
CA TRP A 188 5.29 -15.75 1.30
C TRP A 188 6.78 -15.72 1.03
N VAL A 189 7.19 -14.91 0.06
CA VAL A 189 8.59 -14.66 -0.29
C VAL A 189 8.82 -13.15 -0.30
N PRO A 190 9.59 -12.58 0.63
CA PRO A 190 10.21 -13.23 1.79
C PRO A 190 9.20 -13.66 2.86
N ALA A 191 9.61 -14.61 3.72
CA ALA A 191 8.74 -15.20 4.74
C ALA A 191 8.18 -14.18 5.75
N TRP A 192 8.87 -13.07 6.00
CA TRP A 192 8.34 -12.01 6.88
C TRP A 192 7.08 -11.33 6.32
N GLY A 193 6.80 -11.49 5.02
CA GLY A 193 5.62 -10.93 4.36
C GLY A 193 4.31 -11.37 5.00
N GLU A 194 4.26 -12.61 5.50
CA GLU A 194 3.10 -13.16 6.22
C GLU A 194 2.77 -12.33 7.46
N SER A 195 3.74 -12.15 8.36
CA SER A 195 3.53 -11.40 9.60
C SER A 195 3.21 -9.93 9.33
N ARG A 196 3.79 -9.36 8.25
CA ARG A 196 3.53 -7.97 7.86
C ARG A 196 2.08 -7.77 7.44
N ILE A 197 1.56 -8.60 6.53
CA ILE A 197 0.16 -8.46 6.08
C ILE A 197 -0.81 -8.84 7.20
N ALA A 198 -0.50 -9.87 8.00
CA ALA A 198 -1.35 -10.29 9.11
C ALA A 198 -1.52 -9.15 10.13
N GLY A 199 -0.43 -8.52 10.58
CA GLY A 199 -0.51 -7.38 11.50
C GLY A 199 -1.27 -6.20 10.92
N MET A 200 -1.12 -5.94 9.61
CA MET A 200 -1.90 -4.92 8.91
C MET A 200 -3.39 -5.27 8.81
N VAL A 201 -3.75 -6.54 8.73
CA VAL A 201 -5.13 -7.04 8.65
C VAL A 201 -5.81 -7.05 10.02
N GLU A 202 -5.08 -7.46 11.07
CA GLU A 202 -5.58 -7.51 12.46
C GLU A 202 -6.06 -6.15 12.95
N SER A 203 -5.32 -5.08 12.63
CA SER A 203 -5.56 -3.72 13.12
C SER A 203 -6.30 -2.82 12.13
N ARG A 204 -6.69 -3.34 10.95
CA ARG A 204 -7.33 -2.51 9.92
C ARG A 204 -8.76 -2.12 10.33
N PRO A 205 -9.10 -0.83 10.34
CA PRO A 205 -10.48 -0.38 10.45
C PRO A 205 -11.24 -0.62 9.13
N ASP A 206 -12.54 -0.32 9.15
CA ASP A 206 -13.39 -0.38 7.97
C ASP A 206 -12.81 0.39 6.78
N TRP A 207 -12.95 -0.21 5.61
CA TRP A 207 -12.34 0.34 4.41
C TRP A 207 -13.31 1.30 3.73
N CYS A 208 -13.03 2.60 3.83
CA CYS A 208 -13.70 3.63 3.02
C CYS A 208 -13.45 3.40 1.52
N ILE A 209 -14.50 2.97 0.81
CA ILE A 209 -14.46 2.64 -0.62
C ILE A 209 -14.97 3.77 -1.52
N SER A 210 -15.64 4.80 -1.00
CA SER A 210 -16.12 5.94 -1.79
C SER A 210 -15.09 7.05 -1.98
N ARG A 211 -15.13 7.74 -3.10
CA ARG A 211 -14.32 8.93 -3.38
C ARG A 211 -15.17 9.97 -4.13
N GLN A 212 -15.11 11.22 -3.66
CA GLN A 212 -15.77 12.37 -4.28
C GLN A 212 -14.95 12.86 -5.48
N ARG A 213 -14.90 12.07 -6.55
CA ARG A 213 -14.12 12.30 -7.76
C ARG A 213 -14.95 11.89 -8.98
N SER A 214 -14.61 12.45 -10.14
CA SER A 214 -15.36 12.22 -11.39
C SER A 214 -14.77 11.13 -12.29
N TRP A 215 -13.57 10.61 -11.99
CA TRP A 215 -12.90 9.60 -12.84
C TRP A 215 -12.72 8.28 -12.11
N GLY A 216 -13.63 7.34 -12.37
CA GLY A 216 -13.58 5.95 -11.89
C GLY A 216 -14.94 5.26 -11.99
N VAL A 217 -15.04 4.06 -11.42
CA VAL A 217 -16.27 3.25 -11.44
C VAL A 217 -17.29 3.85 -10.46
N PRO A 218 -18.53 4.14 -10.88
CA PRO A 218 -19.54 4.70 -10.00
C PRO A 218 -20.01 3.71 -8.93
N ILE A 219 -20.45 4.21 -7.77
CA ILE A 219 -21.15 3.40 -6.78
C ILE A 219 -22.64 3.33 -7.20
N PRO A 220 -23.19 2.14 -7.52
CA PRO A 220 -24.51 2.01 -8.14
C PRO A 220 -25.64 2.09 -7.10
N VAL A 221 -25.70 3.19 -6.35
CA VAL A 221 -26.70 3.46 -5.31
C VAL A 221 -27.62 4.59 -5.76
N PHE A 222 -28.90 4.45 -5.45
CA PHE A 222 -29.90 5.50 -5.60
C PHE A 222 -30.39 5.95 -4.22
N TYR A 223 -30.89 7.18 -4.10
CA TYR A 223 -31.48 7.71 -2.88
C TYR A 223 -32.91 8.19 -3.16
N CYS A 224 -33.86 7.80 -2.31
CA CYS A 224 -35.23 8.30 -2.42
C CYS A 224 -35.27 9.80 -2.13
N THR A 225 -35.91 10.59 -3.00
CA THR A 225 -35.99 12.05 -2.79
C THR A 225 -36.88 12.46 -1.63
N ASP A 226 -37.81 11.59 -1.23
CA ASP A 226 -38.83 11.92 -0.22
C ASP A 226 -38.35 11.65 1.20
N CYS A 227 -37.56 10.58 1.40
CA CYS A 227 -37.10 10.16 2.74
C CYS A 227 -35.58 9.99 2.87
N GLY A 228 -34.82 10.09 1.77
CA GLY A 228 -33.36 9.94 1.78
C GLY A 228 -32.84 8.49 1.85
N GLU A 229 -33.73 7.49 1.87
CA GLU A 229 -33.34 6.08 2.00
C GLU A 229 -32.47 5.63 0.81
N ALA A 230 -31.38 4.91 1.13
CA ALA A 230 -30.47 4.37 0.14
C ALA A 230 -31.02 3.07 -0.47
N LEU A 231 -31.20 3.06 -1.78
CA LEU A 231 -31.64 1.90 -2.55
C LEU A 231 -30.42 1.19 -3.17
N LEU A 232 -30.06 0.06 -2.58
CA LEU A 232 -29.02 -0.85 -3.05
C LEU A 232 -29.52 -2.30 -2.98
N THR A 233 -30.00 -2.84 -4.09
CA THR A 233 -30.56 -4.19 -4.18
C THR A 233 -29.87 -4.99 -5.28
N GLU A 234 -30.02 -6.32 -5.27
CA GLU A 234 -29.49 -7.17 -6.34
C GLU A 234 -30.06 -6.80 -7.71
N GLU A 235 -31.35 -6.43 -7.77
CA GLU A 235 -32.03 -6.01 -9.01
C GLU A 235 -31.47 -4.67 -9.54
N THR A 236 -31.34 -3.66 -8.68
CA THR A 236 -30.80 -2.35 -9.10
C THR A 236 -29.34 -2.47 -9.53
N VAL A 237 -28.52 -3.23 -8.79
CA VAL A 237 -27.11 -3.46 -9.14
C VAL A 237 -26.98 -4.24 -10.46
N ALA A 238 -27.79 -5.29 -10.66
CA ALA A 238 -27.77 -6.06 -11.90
C ALA A 238 -28.17 -5.21 -13.11
N HIS A 239 -29.19 -4.37 -12.97
CA HIS A 239 -29.62 -3.47 -14.04
C HIS A 239 -28.54 -2.45 -14.42
N VAL A 240 -27.93 -1.80 -13.42
CA VAL A 240 -26.83 -0.85 -13.66
C VAL A 240 -25.61 -1.55 -14.26
N ARG A 241 -25.27 -2.75 -13.78
CA ARG A 241 -24.20 -3.58 -14.37
C ARG A 241 -24.44 -3.81 -15.86
N ASP A 242 -25.66 -4.18 -16.24
CA ASP A 242 -25.99 -4.49 -17.64
C ASP A 242 -25.92 -3.23 -18.52
N LEU A 243 -26.36 -2.08 -18.00
CA LEU A 243 -26.17 -0.78 -18.67
C LEU A 243 -24.69 -0.42 -18.85
N VAL A 244 -23.87 -0.64 -17.81
CA VAL A 244 -22.41 -0.42 -17.88
C VAL A 244 -21.75 -1.37 -18.86
N ALA A 245 -22.20 -2.62 -18.96
CA ALA A 245 -21.70 -3.58 -19.94
C ALA A 245 -22.02 -3.18 -21.39
N GLU A 246 -23.19 -2.58 -21.63
CA GLU A 246 -23.61 -2.14 -22.97
C GLU A 246 -22.99 -0.80 -23.37
N HIS A 247 -22.89 0.16 -22.45
CA HIS A 247 -22.59 1.56 -22.75
C HIS A 247 -21.27 2.07 -22.14
N GLY A 248 -20.60 1.26 -21.31
CA GLY A 248 -19.47 1.68 -20.49
C GLY A 248 -19.90 2.40 -19.21
N ALA A 249 -18.95 2.60 -18.29
CA ALA A 249 -19.20 3.24 -16.98
C ALA A 249 -19.70 4.69 -17.10
N ASP A 250 -19.35 5.39 -18.19
CA ASP A 250 -19.77 6.77 -18.47
C ASP A 250 -21.30 6.93 -18.52
N VAL A 251 -22.04 5.85 -18.77
CA VAL A 251 -23.52 5.87 -18.77
C VAL A 251 -24.09 6.40 -17.46
N TRP A 252 -23.43 6.10 -16.33
CA TRP A 252 -23.84 6.59 -15.01
C TRP A 252 -23.77 8.10 -14.92
N PHE A 253 -22.78 8.73 -15.54
CA PHE A 253 -22.62 10.18 -15.51
C PHE A 253 -23.46 10.87 -16.60
N ALA A 254 -23.71 10.18 -17.71
CA ALA A 254 -24.40 10.74 -18.87
C ALA A 254 -25.92 10.79 -18.77
N ARG A 255 -26.54 9.90 -17.96
CA ARG A 255 -28.01 9.76 -17.88
C ARG A 255 -28.57 10.17 -16.52
N GLU A 256 -29.85 10.55 -16.47
CA GLU A 256 -30.51 10.87 -15.21
C GLU A 256 -30.86 9.61 -14.41
N ALA A 257 -31.10 9.74 -13.11
CA ALA A 257 -31.40 8.59 -12.23
C ALA A 257 -32.61 7.77 -12.72
N ALA A 258 -33.65 8.43 -13.25
CA ALA A 258 -34.84 7.79 -13.81
C ALA A 258 -34.57 6.91 -15.05
N GLU A 259 -33.44 7.12 -15.74
CA GLU A 259 -33.02 6.32 -16.90
C GLU A 259 -32.05 5.17 -16.52
N LEU A 260 -31.56 5.18 -15.28
CA LEU A 260 -30.57 4.23 -14.75
C LEU A 260 -31.18 3.27 -13.73
N ILE A 261 -32.33 3.61 -13.17
CA ILE A 261 -33.06 2.79 -12.20
C ILE A 261 -34.01 1.83 -12.94
N PRO A 262 -34.23 0.59 -12.44
CA PRO A 262 -35.21 -0.30 -13.03
C PRO A 262 -36.61 0.35 -13.10
N PRO A 263 -37.38 0.11 -14.17
CA PRO A 263 -38.72 0.65 -14.30
C PRO A 263 -39.64 0.21 -13.15
N ALA A 264 -40.53 1.11 -12.70
CA ALA A 264 -41.49 0.87 -11.61
C ALA A 264 -40.86 0.54 -10.24
N THR A 265 -39.63 0.96 -10.01
CA THR A 265 -38.99 0.91 -8.69
C THR A 265 -39.68 1.88 -7.72
N THR A 266 -39.94 1.42 -6.50
CA THR A 266 -40.53 2.21 -5.39
C THR A 266 -39.69 2.08 -4.13
N CYS A 267 -39.62 3.14 -3.32
CA CYS A 267 -38.92 3.15 -2.05
C CYS A 267 -39.59 2.18 -1.06
N SER A 268 -38.81 1.31 -0.41
CA SER A 268 -39.31 0.33 0.56
C SER A 268 -39.85 0.98 1.84
N GLU A 269 -39.32 2.14 2.22
CA GLU A 269 -39.67 2.81 3.47
C GLU A 269 -40.90 3.72 3.35
N CYS A 270 -40.98 4.53 2.28
CA CYS A 270 -42.04 5.54 2.13
C CYS A 270 -42.97 5.34 0.93
N GLY A 271 -42.66 4.40 0.03
CA GLY A 271 -43.44 4.16 -1.20
C GLY A 271 -43.26 5.20 -2.31
N GLY A 272 -42.37 6.18 -2.13
CA GLY A 272 -42.03 7.17 -3.16
C GLY A 272 -41.40 6.54 -4.42
N ASP A 273 -41.55 7.20 -5.56
CA ASP A 273 -41.11 6.73 -6.88
C ASP A 273 -40.05 7.62 -7.53
N SER A 274 -39.56 8.63 -6.81
CA SER A 274 -38.55 9.58 -7.25
C SER A 274 -37.22 9.35 -6.55
N PHE A 275 -36.13 9.34 -7.33
CA PHE A 275 -34.79 8.98 -6.88
C PHE A 275 -33.72 9.91 -7.47
N ILE A 276 -32.66 10.14 -6.70
CA ILE A 276 -31.37 10.67 -7.16
C ILE A 276 -30.32 9.57 -7.11
N LYS A 277 -29.19 9.76 -7.79
CA LYS A 277 -28.10 8.76 -7.86
C LYS A 277 -26.88 9.22 -7.05
N GLU A 278 -26.14 8.27 -6.50
CA GLU A 278 -24.87 8.50 -5.81
C GLU A 278 -23.85 9.19 -6.75
N PRO A 279 -23.33 10.38 -6.38
CA PRO A 279 -22.29 11.05 -7.14
C PRO A 279 -20.89 10.44 -6.97
N ASP A 280 -20.64 9.67 -5.92
CA ASP A 280 -19.32 9.10 -5.63
C ASP A 280 -18.92 7.95 -6.55
N ILE A 281 -17.60 7.80 -6.69
CA ILE A 281 -16.95 6.66 -7.34
C ILE A 281 -16.31 5.73 -6.32
N MET A 282 -16.06 4.49 -6.74
CA MET A 282 -15.25 3.54 -5.99
C MET A 282 -13.78 3.96 -5.96
N SER A 283 -13.10 3.56 -4.89
CA SER A 283 -11.66 3.69 -4.73
C SER A 283 -10.95 2.87 -5.81
N VAL A 284 -9.89 3.43 -6.40
CA VAL A 284 -9.01 2.72 -7.35
C VAL A 284 -8.41 1.40 -6.81
N TRP A 285 -8.40 1.25 -5.48
CA TRP A 285 -7.98 0.01 -4.82
C TRP A 285 -9.03 -1.10 -4.87
N VAL A 286 -10.31 -0.75 -5.08
CA VAL A 286 -11.37 -1.69 -5.43
C VAL A 286 -11.17 -2.17 -6.87
N ASP A 287 -10.94 -1.25 -7.81
CA ASP A 287 -10.71 -1.57 -9.23
C ASP A 287 -9.54 -2.55 -9.42
N SER A 288 -8.39 -2.24 -8.81
CA SER A 288 -7.22 -3.12 -8.87
C SER A 288 -7.42 -4.39 -8.03
N GLY A 289 -8.04 -4.27 -6.85
CA GLY A 289 -8.32 -5.41 -5.97
C GLY A 289 -9.22 -6.45 -6.63
N CYS A 290 -10.22 -6.04 -7.42
CA CYS A 290 -11.14 -6.96 -8.08
C CYS A 290 -10.59 -7.56 -9.37
N SER A 291 -9.33 -7.27 -9.75
CA SER A 291 -8.68 -7.84 -10.94
C SER A 291 -8.72 -9.38 -10.98
N HIS A 292 -8.59 -10.07 -9.84
CA HIS A 292 -8.71 -11.52 -9.80
C HIS A 292 -10.10 -12.01 -10.22
N TYR A 293 -11.14 -11.24 -9.95
CA TYR A 293 -12.51 -11.54 -10.36
C TYR A 293 -12.75 -11.14 -11.81
N CYS A 294 -12.39 -9.91 -12.16
CA CYS A 294 -12.70 -9.28 -13.43
C CYS A 294 -11.82 -9.76 -14.60
N VAL A 295 -10.60 -10.23 -14.32
CA VAL A 295 -9.65 -10.70 -15.34
C VAL A 295 -9.56 -12.22 -15.33
N MET A 296 -9.44 -12.88 -14.18
CA MET A 296 -9.16 -14.32 -14.20
C MET A 296 -10.39 -15.16 -14.51
N ARG A 297 -11.57 -14.79 -14.00
CA ARG A 297 -12.79 -15.59 -14.19
C ARG A 297 -13.31 -15.59 -15.63
N PRO A 298 -13.29 -14.46 -16.38
CA PRO A 298 -13.77 -14.45 -17.76
C PRO A 298 -12.81 -15.11 -18.76
N HIS A 299 -11.55 -15.31 -18.36
CA HIS A 299 -10.48 -15.81 -19.23
C HIS A 299 -10.17 -17.29 -18.94
N PRO A 300 -10.64 -18.24 -19.78
CA PRO A 300 -10.51 -19.67 -19.51
C PRO A 300 -9.06 -20.19 -19.52
N GLU A 301 -8.13 -19.44 -20.09
CA GLU A 301 -6.69 -19.72 -20.07
C GLU A 301 -6.04 -19.38 -18.72
N LEU A 302 -6.73 -18.65 -17.84
CA LEU A 302 -6.26 -18.28 -16.51
C LEU A 302 -6.92 -19.18 -15.45
N SER A 303 -6.21 -19.38 -14.34
CA SER A 303 -6.68 -20.23 -13.25
C SER A 303 -6.70 -19.48 -11.94
N TYR A 304 -7.83 -19.50 -11.27
CA TYR A 304 -8.00 -18.95 -9.92
C TYR A 304 -7.93 -20.07 -8.86
N PRO A 305 -7.21 -19.90 -7.73
CA PRO A 305 -6.30 -18.79 -7.42
C PRO A 305 -5.04 -18.74 -8.29
N ALA A 306 -4.48 -17.54 -8.48
CA ALA A 306 -3.23 -17.34 -9.23
C ALA A 306 -2.06 -18.05 -8.54
N ASP A 307 -1.15 -18.65 -9.31
CA ASP A 307 0.03 -19.29 -8.72
C ASP A 307 0.97 -18.28 -8.02
N LEU A 308 1.02 -17.06 -8.54
CA LEU A 308 1.91 -16.01 -8.08
C LEU A 308 1.28 -14.61 -8.23
N TYR A 309 1.36 -13.83 -7.16
CA TYR A 309 1.34 -12.36 -7.21
C TYR A 309 2.76 -11.86 -6.92
N LEU A 310 3.28 -10.93 -7.73
CA LEU A 310 4.63 -10.39 -7.60
C LEU A 310 4.60 -8.88 -7.79
N GLU A 311 4.90 -8.12 -6.74
CA GLU A 311 4.93 -6.66 -6.78
C GLU A 311 5.84 -6.09 -5.68
N GLY A 312 5.99 -4.76 -5.64
CA GLY A 312 6.78 -4.06 -4.63
C GLY A 312 6.24 -4.18 -3.20
N ASP A 313 7.12 -3.97 -2.22
CA ASP A 313 6.83 -4.02 -0.79
C ASP A 313 5.74 -3.03 -0.30
N ASP A 314 5.34 -2.05 -1.11
CA ASP A 314 4.20 -1.18 -0.83
C ASP A 314 2.87 -1.87 -1.10
N GLN A 315 2.82 -2.99 -1.83
CA GLN A 315 1.57 -3.66 -2.16
C GLN A 315 0.95 -4.46 -1.00
N TYR A 316 1.70 -4.70 0.07
CA TYR A 316 1.20 -5.31 1.31
C TYR A 316 0.04 -4.52 1.96
N GLN A 317 0.01 -3.20 1.81
CA GLN A 317 -1.06 -2.32 2.31
C GLN A 317 -2.05 -1.88 1.21
N CYS A 318 -1.79 -2.32 -0.02
CA CYS A 318 -2.49 -1.91 -1.23
C CYS A 318 -3.01 -3.16 -1.95
N TRP A 319 -2.50 -3.47 -3.16
CA TRP A 319 -3.10 -4.47 -4.04
C TRP A 319 -3.20 -5.89 -3.44
N PHE A 320 -2.20 -6.35 -2.68
CA PHE A 320 -2.25 -7.67 -2.06
C PHE A 320 -3.38 -7.77 -1.03
N GLN A 321 -3.54 -6.73 -0.22
CA GLN A 321 -4.54 -6.67 0.84
C GLN A 321 -5.94 -6.40 0.27
N THR A 322 -6.08 -5.50 -0.70
CA THR A 322 -7.39 -5.17 -1.28
C THR A 322 -7.94 -6.32 -2.12
N SER A 323 -7.07 -7.04 -2.84
CA SER A 323 -7.46 -8.28 -3.53
C SER A 323 -7.90 -9.36 -2.53
N LEU A 324 -7.22 -9.49 -1.39
CA LEU A 324 -7.61 -10.43 -0.34
C LEU A 324 -8.97 -10.08 0.27
N TRP A 325 -9.23 -8.80 0.53
CA TRP A 325 -10.52 -8.36 1.07
C TRP A 325 -11.69 -8.65 0.15
N ILE A 326 -11.52 -8.35 -1.14
CA ILE A 326 -12.57 -8.61 -2.13
C ILE A 326 -12.81 -10.11 -2.30
N ALA A 327 -11.75 -10.93 -2.35
CA ALA A 327 -11.90 -12.38 -2.37
C ALA A 327 -12.59 -12.93 -1.11
N ALA A 328 -12.24 -12.39 0.07
CA ALA A 328 -12.88 -12.76 1.34
C ALA A 328 -14.37 -12.40 1.34
N ALA A 329 -14.73 -11.19 0.88
CA ALA A 329 -16.12 -10.72 0.77
C ALA A 329 -16.94 -11.56 -0.21
N LEU A 330 -16.34 -12.01 -1.31
CA LEU A 330 -16.97 -12.91 -2.29
C LEU A 330 -17.15 -14.34 -1.80
N GLY A 331 -16.55 -14.68 -0.66
CA GLY A 331 -16.58 -16.05 -0.17
C GLY A 331 -15.59 -16.98 -0.88
N ASP A 332 -14.54 -16.44 -1.49
CA ASP A 332 -13.50 -17.19 -2.19
C ASP A 332 -12.21 -17.40 -1.33
N PRO A 333 -11.31 -18.32 -1.71
CA PRO A 333 -9.94 -18.40 -1.18
C PRO A 333 -9.11 -17.11 -1.39
N ALA A 334 -7.89 -17.02 -0.85
CA ALA A 334 -6.98 -15.95 -1.29
C ALA A 334 -6.80 -15.97 -2.82
N PRO A 335 -6.67 -14.80 -3.48
CA PRO A 335 -6.54 -14.74 -4.94
C PRO A 335 -5.17 -15.19 -5.45
N TYR A 336 -4.24 -15.52 -4.55
CA TYR A 336 -2.87 -15.94 -4.82
C TYR A 336 -2.49 -17.15 -3.97
N LYS A 337 -1.69 -18.07 -4.53
CA LYS A 337 -1.06 -19.18 -3.81
C LYS A 337 0.30 -18.77 -3.23
N THR A 338 1.03 -17.93 -3.96
CA THR A 338 2.34 -17.39 -3.56
C THR A 338 2.35 -15.88 -3.75
N VAL A 339 2.93 -15.15 -2.81
CA VAL A 339 3.20 -13.71 -2.92
C VAL A 339 4.70 -13.48 -2.86
N VAL A 340 5.23 -12.81 -3.87
CA VAL A 340 6.63 -12.36 -3.94
C VAL A 340 6.68 -10.84 -3.81
N GLY A 341 7.18 -10.35 -2.68
CA GLY A 341 7.48 -8.93 -2.46
C GLY A 341 8.90 -8.59 -2.87
N HIS A 342 9.08 -7.50 -3.62
CA HIS A 342 10.41 -6.96 -3.92
C HIS A 342 10.65 -5.57 -3.32
N GLY A 343 11.91 -5.29 -3.01
CA GLY A 343 12.33 -3.99 -2.52
C GLY A 343 12.25 -2.90 -3.60
N PHE A 344 12.32 -1.64 -3.16
CA PHE A 344 12.37 -0.49 -4.05
C PHE A 344 13.74 -0.30 -4.68
N PHE A 345 13.74 0.32 -5.86
CA PHE A 345 14.96 0.82 -6.49
C PHE A 345 15.42 2.11 -5.81
N VAL A 346 16.73 2.18 -5.57
CA VAL A 346 17.38 3.30 -4.87
C VAL A 346 18.65 3.73 -5.57
N ASP A 347 19.07 4.98 -5.32
CA ASP A 347 20.36 5.47 -5.76
C ASP A 347 21.52 4.88 -4.93
N ASP A 348 22.75 5.31 -5.24
CA ASP A 348 23.98 4.91 -4.54
C ASP A 348 23.97 5.25 -3.04
N THR A 349 23.25 6.29 -2.63
CA THR A 349 23.07 6.69 -1.23
C THR A 349 21.93 5.96 -0.51
N GLY A 350 21.18 5.10 -1.23
CA GLY A 350 20.05 4.35 -0.69
C GLY A 350 18.74 5.17 -0.61
N GLN A 351 18.69 6.33 -1.27
CA GLN A 351 17.49 7.15 -1.35
C GLN A 351 16.58 6.70 -2.50
N LYS A 352 15.27 6.88 -2.30
CA LYS A 352 14.26 6.63 -3.33
C LYS A 352 14.50 7.53 -4.55
N LEU A 353 14.40 6.94 -5.73
CA LEU A 353 14.49 7.63 -7.02
C LEU A 353 13.29 8.58 -7.18
N SER A 354 13.52 9.86 -7.52
CA SER A 354 12.44 10.81 -7.81
C SER A 354 12.86 11.90 -8.81
N LYS A 355 11.90 12.35 -9.65
CA LYS A 355 12.13 13.39 -10.65
C LYS A 355 12.63 14.68 -10.00
N SER A 356 12.05 15.03 -8.85
CA SER A 356 12.40 16.24 -8.09
C SER A 356 13.84 16.24 -7.55
N LYS A 357 14.42 15.06 -7.29
CA LYS A 357 15.79 14.92 -6.79
C LYS A 357 16.83 14.82 -7.90
N GLY A 358 16.40 14.67 -9.16
CA GLY A 358 17.30 14.53 -10.30
C GLY A 358 18.13 13.24 -10.29
N ASN A 359 17.77 12.26 -9.47
CA ASN A 359 18.49 10.99 -9.31
C ASN A 359 17.80 9.82 -10.05
N ILE A 360 16.87 10.10 -10.96
CA ILE A 360 16.22 9.05 -11.77
C ILE A 360 17.17 8.59 -12.85
N ILE A 361 17.23 7.27 -13.02
CA ILE A 361 17.77 6.61 -14.20
C ILE A 361 16.58 6.04 -14.96
N ASP A 362 16.44 6.39 -16.23
CA ASP A 362 15.37 5.91 -17.08
C ASP A 362 15.68 4.46 -17.54
N PRO A 363 14.79 3.48 -17.29
CA PRO A 363 14.97 2.13 -17.82
C PRO A 363 15.16 2.08 -19.35
N ALA A 364 14.60 3.04 -20.09
CA ALA A 364 14.80 3.15 -21.53
C ALA A 364 16.26 3.49 -21.89
N GLU A 365 16.91 4.39 -21.14
CA GLU A 365 18.32 4.73 -21.34
C GLU A 365 19.23 3.53 -21.05
N VAL A 366 18.92 2.77 -19.99
CA VAL A 366 19.65 1.52 -19.69
C VAL A 366 19.49 0.51 -20.82
N TYR A 367 18.27 0.34 -21.33
CA TYR A 367 18.00 -0.55 -22.45
C TYR A 367 18.75 -0.14 -23.72
N GLU A 368 18.79 1.16 -24.05
CA GLU A 368 19.50 1.67 -25.22
C GLU A 368 21.02 1.50 -25.11
N ASN A 369 21.58 1.73 -23.92
CA ASN A 369 23.02 1.68 -23.70
C ASN A 369 23.57 0.24 -23.54
N TYR A 370 22.82 -0.64 -22.87
CA TYR A 370 23.30 -1.97 -22.48
C TYR A 370 22.52 -3.13 -23.11
N GLY A 371 21.28 -2.90 -23.54
CA GLY A 371 20.36 -3.93 -24.05
C GLY A 371 19.56 -4.65 -22.96
N ALA A 372 18.45 -5.27 -23.37
CA ALA A 372 17.53 -5.98 -22.46
C ALA A 372 18.20 -7.07 -21.62
N ASP A 373 19.12 -7.86 -22.19
CA ASP A 373 19.75 -8.97 -21.46
C ASP A 373 20.58 -8.47 -20.26
N VAL A 374 21.21 -7.30 -20.37
CA VAL A 374 21.97 -6.72 -19.25
C VAL A 374 21.01 -6.24 -18.15
N LEU A 375 19.89 -5.61 -18.53
CA LEU A 375 18.85 -5.21 -17.58
C LEU A 375 18.22 -6.43 -16.88
N ARG A 376 17.96 -7.52 -17.60
CA ARG A 376 17.43 -8.77 -17.05
C ARG A 376 18.45 -9.45 -16.12
N LEU A 377 19.72 -9.50 -16.53
CA LEU A 377 20.80 -10.02 -15.70
C LEU A 377 20.97 -9.20 -14.42
N TRP A 378 20.75 -7.88 -14.46
CA TRP A 378 20.82 -7.01 -13.28
C TRP A 378 19.77 -7.36 -12.22
N PHE A 379 18.57 -7.81 -12.59
CA PHE A 379 17.59 -8.31 -11.60
C PHE A 379 18.09 -9.54 -10.82
N THR A 380 19.08 -10.25 -11.37
CA THR A 380 19.76 -11.37 -10.71
C THR A 380 21.10 -10.97 -10.09
N TYR A 381 21.47 -9.69 -10.07
CA TYR A 381 22.76 -9.23 -9.53
C TYR A 381 22.75 -9.16 -8.00
N ALA A 382 21.65 -8.69 -7.42
CA ALA A 382 21.47 -8.50 -5.99
C ALA A 382 20.18 -9.17 -5.53
N ASP A 383 20.06 -9.36 -4.21
CA ASP A 383 18.83 -9.89 -3.63
C ASP A 383 17.68 -8.89 -3.79
N PHE A 384 16.74 -9.20 -4.69
CA PHE A 384 15.60 -8.33 -5.00
C PHE A 384 14.67 -8.10 -3.82
N ARG A 385 14.73 -8.95 -2.78
CA ARG A 385 13.95 -8.81 -1.55
C ARG A 385 14.44 -7.64 -0.68
N GLN A 386 15.56 -7.02 -1.06
CA GLN A 386 16.13 -5.83 -0.45
C GLN A 386 16.04 -4.64 -1.41
N LYS A 387 16.34 -3.44 -0.91
CA LYS A 387 16.51 -2.26 -1.77
C LYS A 387 17.57 -2.54 -2.84
N MET A 388 17.23 -2.34 -4.11
CA MET A 388 18.14 -2.59 -5.22
C MET A 388 18.77 -1.28 -5.69
N HIS A 389 20.10 -1.22 -5.65
CA HIS A 389 20.84 -0.08 -6.15
C HIS A 389 20.84 -0.08 -7.68
N LEU A 390 20.46 1.07 -8.23
CA LEU A 390 20.39 1.30 -9.66
C LEU A 390 21.37 2.42 -9.99
N THR A 391 22.56 2.06 -10.46
CA THR A 391 23.65 2.99 -10.83
C THR A 391 24.37 2.50 -12.10
N ASP A 392 24.97 3.42 -12.84
CA ASP A 392 25.70 3.11 -14.07
C ASP A 392 26.90 2.19 -13.82
N GLU A 393 27.58 2.33 -12.69
CA GLU A 393 28.69 1.46 -12.31
C GLU A 393 28.24 0.01 -12.16
N ILE A 394 27.05 -0.22 -11.58
CA ILE A 394 26.48 -1.56 -11.44
C ILE A 394 26.15 -2.11 -12.83
N PHE A 395 25.49 -1.34 -13.69
CA PHE A 395 25.18 -1.81 -15.05
C PHE A 395 26.44 -2.11 -15.86
N GLN A 396 27.51 -1.34 -15.71
CA GLN A 396 28.79 -1.64 -16.35
C GLN A 396 29.38 -2.97 -15.85
N GLN A 397 29.32 -3.25 -14.54
CA GLN A 397 29.76 -4.53 -13.98
C GLN A 397 28.92 -5.71 -14.52
N VAL A 398 27.60 -5.54 -14.56
CA VAL A 398 26.68 -6.55 -15.10
C VAL A 398 26.94 -6.79 -16.60
N ALA A 399 27.20 -5.73 -17.37
CA ALA A 399 27.54 -5.83 -18.78
C ALA A 399 28.86 -6.59 -19.00
N ASP A 400 29.85 -6.43 -18.13
CA ASP A 400 31.11 -7.18 -18.21
C ASP A 400 30.91 -8.67 -17.89
N ALA A 401 30.07 -8.99 -16.91
CA ALA A 401 29.67 -10.37 -16.64
C ALA A 401 28.92 -11.00 -17.83
N TYR A 402 27.96 -10.27 -18.41
CA TYR A 402 27.26 -10.68 -19.63
C TYR A 402 28.24 -10.98 -20.77
N ARG A 403 29.18 -10.06 -21.06
CA ARG A 403 30.20 -10.25 -22.10
C ARG A 403 31.03 -11.51 -21.86
N ARG A 404 31.35 -11.81 -20.59
CA ARG A 404 32.09 -13.02 -20.24
C ARG A 404 31.29 -14.29 -20.52
N ILE A 405 30.04 -14.36 -20.08
CA ILE A 405 29.15 -15.50 -20.35
C ILE A 405 29.02 -15.70 -21.87
N ARG A 406 28.75 -14.60 -22.61
CA ARG A 406 28.64 -14.61 -24.07
C ARG A 406 29.92 -15.10 -24.76
N ASN A 407 31.09 -14.64 -24.30
CA ASN A 407 32.37 -15.05 -24.88
C ASN A 407 32.68 -16.53 -24.62
N THR A 408 32.32 -17.05 -23.44
CA THR A 408 32.40 -18.48 -23.13
C THR A 408 31.53 -19.27 -24.11
N VAL A 409 30.25 -18.93 -24.23
CA VAL A 409 29.31 -19.58 -25.17
C VAL A 409 29.82 -19.52 -26.61
N ARG A 410 30.36 -18.37 -27.04
CA ARG A 410 30.97 -18.21 -28.37
C ARG A 410 32.15 -19.17 -28.58
N PHE A 411 33.02 -19.33 -27.57
CA PHE A 411 34.14 -20.27 -27.65
C PHE A 411 33.65 -21.72 -27.78
N LEU A 412 32.66 -22.12 -26.98
CA LEU A 412 32.07 -23.45 -27.06
C LEU A 412 31.54 -23.70 -28.48
N LEU A 413 30.72 -22.77 -29.00
CA LEU A 413 30.10 -22.89 -30.33
C LEU A 413 31.14 -22.95 -31.46
N ALA A 414 32.19 -22.14 -31.40
CA ALA A 414 33.23 -22.08 -32.43
C ALA A 414 34.01 -23.40 -32.58
N ASN A 415 34.13 -24.18 -31.50
CA ASN A 415 34.87 -25.44 -31.46
C ASN A 415 34.02 -26.68 -31.77
N LEU A 416 32.75 -26.48 -32.15
CA LEU A 416 31.79 -27.55 -32.48
C LEU A 416 31.41 -27.59 -33.96
N ARG A 417 32.08 -26.82 -34.82
CA ARG A 417 31.71 -26.68 -36.26
C ARG A 417 31.71 -28.01 -37.02
N ASP A 418 32.61 -28.93 -36.67
CA ASP A 418 32.80 -30.23 -37.31
C ASP A 418 32.42 -31.41 -36.39
N PHE A 419 31.57 -31.14 -35.40
CA PHE A 419 31.08 -32.14 -34.45
C PHE A 419 29.61 -32.44 -34.73
N ASP A 420 29.30 -33.70 -35.02
CA ASP A 420 27.94 -34.22 -35.07
C ASP A 420 27.65 -35.01 -33.79
N PRO A 421 26.81 -34.50 -32.87
CA PRO A 421 26.49 -35.22 -31.62
C PRO A 421 25.92 -36.62 -31.83
N ALA A 422 25.28 -36.92 -32.96
CA ALA A 422 24.71 -38.25 -33.23
C ALA A 422 25.79 -39.28 -33.62
N ALA A 423 26.89 -38.83 -34.23
CA ALA A 423 27.95 -39.69 -34.74
C ALA A 423 29.22 -39.67 -33.89
N ASP A 424 29.55 -38.50 -33.33
CA ASP A 424 30.86 -38.20 -32.75
C ASP A 424 30.86 -38.18 -31.21
N ALA A 425 29.69 -38.10 -30.57
CA ALA A 425 29.60 -38.01 -29.12
C ALA A 425 30.08 -39.31 -28.44
N LEU A 426 30.92 -39.15 -27.42
CA LEU A 426 31.48 -40.28 -26.67
C LEU A 426 30.69 -40.57 -25.39
N ALA A 427 30.63 -41.84 -25.00
CA ALA A 427 30.10 -42.23 -23.70
C ALA A 427 31.02 -41.74 -22.55
N PRO A 428 30.50 -41.46 -21.35
CA PRO A 428 31.29 -40.94 -20.23
C PRO A 428 32.55 -41.76 -19.90
N GLU A 429 32.54 -43.07 -20.10
CA GLU A 429 33.66 -43.98 -19.83
C GLU A 429 34.77 -43.86 -20.88
N GLN A 430 34.44 -43.35 -22.07
CA GLN A 430 35.37 -43.11 -23.18
C GLN A 430 35.92 -41.68 -23.17
N MET A 431 35.38 -40.80 -22.31
CA MET A 431 35.83 -39.42 -22.18
C MET A 431 37.07 -39.31 -21.28
N ARG A 432 37.94 -38.34 -21.58
CA ARG A 432 39.07 -37.98 -20.71
C ARG A 432 38.58 -37.47 -19.37
N GLU A 433 39.37 -37.70 -18.32
CA GLU A 433 39.03 -37.30 -16.95
C GLU A 433 38.76 -35.80 -16.82
N ILE A 434 39.53 -34.96 -17.54
CA ILE A 434 39.35 -33.50 -17.51
C ILE A 434 38.00 -33.06 -18.11
N ASP A 435 37.51 -33.76 -19.13
CA ASP A 435 36.22 -33.47 -19.76
C ASP A 435 35.07 -33.92 -18.86
N ARG A 436 35.21 -35.10 -18.24
CA ARG A 436 34.26 -35.59 -17.22
C ARG A 436 34.22 -34.67 -16.00
N TRP A 437 35.36 -34.11 -15.61
CA TRP A 437 35.44 -33.13 -14.53
C TRP A 437 34.65 -31.87 -14.89
N ALA A 438 34.77 -31.34 -16.12
CA ALA A 438 34.02 -30.16 -16.54
C ALA A 438 32.49 -30.42 -16.50
N LEU A 439 32.05 -31.60 -16.94
CA LEU A 439 30.64 -32.01 -16.85
C LEU A 439 30.15 -32.22 -15.42
N LEU A 440 31.01 -32.73 -14.52
CA LEU A 440 30.69 -32.82 -13.10
C LEU A 440 30.50 -31.42 -12.49
N ARG A 441 31.36 -30.45 -12.84
CA ARG A 441 31.24 -29.06 -12.40
C ARG A 441 29.96 -28.42 -12.93
N LEU A 442 29.65 -28.62 -14.20
CA LEU A 442 28.39 -28.18 -14.81
C LEU A 442 27.17 -28.70 -14.04
N ASN A 443 27.10 -30.01 -13.77
CA ASN A 443 25.96 -30.60 -13.07
C ASN A 443 25.75 -30.00 -11.67
N ARG A 444 26.82 -29.62 -10.96
CA ARG A 444 26.72 -28.92 -9.67
C ARG A 444 26.08 -27.54 -9.83
N VAL A 445 26.48 -26.80 -10.87
CA VAL A 445 25.88 -25.48 -11.18
C VAL A 445 24.41 -25.64 -11.56
N VAL A 446 24.09 -26.58 -12.46
CA VAL A 446 22.69 -26.85 -12.87
C VAL A 446 21.80 -27.17 -11.66
N LYS A 447 22.26 -28.07 -10.78
CA LYS A 447 21.51 -28.40 -9.55
C LYS A 447 21.29 -27.17 -8.68
N ARG A 448 22.36 -26.39 -8.43
CA ARG A 448 22.28 -25.19 -7.58
C ARG A 448 21.37 -24.12 -8.18
N MET A 449 21.37 -23.92 -9.49
CA MET A 449 20.51 -22.94 -10.15
C MET A 449 19.05 -23.38 -10.15
N THR A 450 18.78 -24.67 -10.34
CA THR A 450 17.40 -25.20 -10.22
C THR A 450 16.86 -24.91 -8.81
N GLU A 451 17.63 -25.26 -7.77
CA GLU A 451 17.25 -25.00 -6.37
C GLU A 451 17.12 -23.49 -6.06
N ALA A 452 17.96 -22.64 -6.66
CA ALA A 452 17.91 -21.20 -6.46
C ALA A 452 16.66 -20.57 -7.09
N PHE A 453 16.28 -20.98 -8.29
CA PHE A 453 15.06 -20.50 -8.94
C PHE A 453 13.80 -20.97 -8.20
N ASP A 454 13.76 -22.23 -7.75
CA ASP A 454 12.65 -22.76 -6.94
C ASP A 454 12.46 -22.00 -5.62
N ARG A 455 13.53 -21.40 -5.08
CA ARG A 455 13.54 -20.67 -3.80
C ARG A 455 13.58 -19.15 -3.94
N TRP A 456 13.52 -18.62 -5.16
CA TRP A 456 13.67 -17.19 -5.44
C TRP A 456 15.01 -16.59 -5.00
N ASP A 457 16.06 -17.40 -4.85
CA ASP A 457 17.43 -16.93 -4.59
C ASP A 457 18.13 -16.52 -5.90
N LEU A 458 17.45 -15.67 -6.68
CA LEU A 458 17.83 -15.33 -8.06
C LEU A 458 19.21 -14.66 -8.14
N HIS A 459 19.64 -13.97 -7.08
CA HIS A 459 20.96 -13.34 -7.00
C HIS A 459 22.12 -14.34 -7.16
N LEU A 460 21.90 -15.61 -6.82
CA LEU A 460 22.90 -16.66 -6.99
C LEU A 460 23.20 -16.93 -8.47
N PHE A 461 22.25 -16.67 -9.37
CA PHE A 461 22.42 -16.87 -10.80
C PHE A 461 23.57 -16.05 -11.36
N TYR A 462 23.57 -14.74 -11.12
CA TYR A 462 24.63 -13.86 -11.59
C TYR A 462 25.99 -14.34 -11.11
N HIS A 463 26.13 -14.59 -9.80
CA HIS A 463 27.42 -14.91 -9.20
C HIS A 463 27.95 -16.29 -9.60
N ASP A 464 27.12 -17.33 -9.57
CA ASP A 464 27.57 -18.70 -9.79
C ASP A 464 27.78 -19.00 -11.28
N VAL A 465 26.91 -18.50 -12.17
CA VAL A 465 27.06 -18.70 -13.62
C VAL A 465 28.26 -17.90 -14.15
N HIS A 466 28.40 -16.64 -13.73
CA HIS A 466 29.59 -15.85 -14.06
C HIS A 466 30.85 -16.51 -13.50
N GLY A 467 30.84 -16.94 -12.23
CA GLY A 467 31.95 -17.61 -11.58
C GLY A 467 32.38 -18.90 -12.30
N PHE A 468 31.42 -19.74 -12.68
CA PHE A 468 31.68 -20.96 -13.45
C PHE A 468 32.28 -20.66 -14.83
N CYS A 469 31.73 -19.66 -15.54
CA CYS A 469 32.27 -19.23 -16.84
C CYS A 469 33.69 -18.67 -16.73
N ALA A 470 33.96 -17.87 -15.70
CA ALA A 470 35.24 -17.19 -15.50
C ALA A 470 36.33 -18.17 -15.03
N ASN A 471 36.06 -18.91 -13.96
CA ASN A 471 37.08 -19.63 -13.21
C ASN A 471 37.23 -21.07 -13.72
N ASP A 472 36.15 -21.85 -13.71
CA ASP A 472 36.18 -23.26 -14.09
C ASP A 472 36.41 -23.42 -15.60
N LEU A 473 35.66 -22.65 -16.41
CA LEU A 473 35.72 -22.75 -17.86
C LEU A 473 36.86 -21.93 -18.46
N SER A 474 36.77 -20.60 -18.44
CA SER A 474 37.70 -19.75 -19.19
C SER A 474 39.14 -19.82 -18.67
N ALA A 475 39.35 -19.70 -17.35
CA ALA A 475 40.69 -19.66 -16.78
C ALA A 475 41.39 -21.03 -16.76
N PHE A 476 40.63 -22.11 -16.66
CA PHE A 476 41.16 -23.46 -16.55
C PHE A 476 40.79 -24.35 -17.75
N TYR A 477 39.57 -24.87 -17.80
CA TYR A 477 39.20 -25.95 -18.72
C TYR A 477 39.44 -25.61 -20.20
N LEU A 478 38.86 -24.50 -20.65
CA LEU A 478 38.94 -24.06 -22.05
C LEU A 478 40.36 -23.63 -22.41
N ASN A 479 41.15 -23.19 -21.44
CA ASN A 479 42.55 -22.85 -21.69
C ASN A 479 43.41 -24.10 -21.90
N VAL A 480 43.23 -25.13 -21.05
CA VAL A 480 43.90 -26.43 -21.21
C VAL A 480 43.48 -27.11 -22.51
N LEU A 481 42.19 -27.04 -22.88
CA LEU A 481 41.66 -27.68 -24.07
C LEU A 481 42.19 -27.13 -25.39
N LYS A 482 42.73 -25.91 -25.45
CA LYS A 482 43.20 -25.31 -26.72
C LYS A 482 44.20 -26.20 -27.44
N ASP A 483 45.11 -26.85 -26.71
CA ASP A 483 46.07 -27.76 -27.32
C ASP A 483 45.35 -28.94 -28.01
N THR A 484 44.50 -29.65 -27.26
CA THR A 484 43.70 -30.76 -27.81
C THR A 484 42.77 -30.34 -28.95
N LEU A 485 42.13 -29.17 -28.88
CA LEU A 485 41.20 -28.72 -29.91
C LEU A 485 41.90 -28.28 -31.20
N TYR A 486 43.12 -27.73 -31.10
CA TYR A 486 43.81 -27.09 -32.22
C TYR A 486 44.92 -27.94 -32.84
N THR A 487 45.48 -28.91 -32.12
CA THR A 487 46.64 -29.68 -32.58
C THR A 487 46.33 -31.15 -32.86
N ASP A 488 45.35 -31.74 -32.18
CA ASP A 488 44.96 -33.13 -32.45
C ASP A 488 44.24 -33.28 -33.80
N LEU A 489 44.30 -34.49 -34.36
CA LEU A 489 43.56 -34.84 -35.58
C LEU A 489 42.05 -34.64 -35.38
N PRO A 490 41.31 -34.23 -36.44
CA PRO A 490 39.88 -33.93 -36.33
C PRO A 490 39.04 -35.04 -35.67
N ASP A 491 39.32 -36.30 -36.00
CA ASP A 491 38.59 -37.48 -35.51
C ASP A 491 39.28 -38.19 -34.33
N SER A 492 40.25 -37.54 -33.67
CA SER A 492 40.91 -38.15 -32.51
C SER A 492 39.93 -38.34 -31.36
N SER A 493 40.02 -39.46 -30.64
CA SER A 493 39.17 -39.73 -29.47
C SER A 493 39.31 -38.64 -28.39
N ALA A 494 40.51 -38.06 -28.24
CA ALA A 494 40.78 -36.95 -27.34
C ALA A 494 39.99 -35.68 -27.73
N ARG A 495 39.99 -35.32 -29.01
CA ARG A 495 39.26 -34.16 -29.54
C ARG A 495 37.75 -34.40 -29.48
N ARG A 496 37.27 -35.59 -29.82
CA ARG A 496 35.84 -35.96 -29.70
C ARG A 496 35.35 -35.98 -28.25
N SER A 497 36.19 -36.38 -27.31
CA SER A 497 35.91 -36.26 -25.87
C SER A 497 35.70 -34.80 -25.45
N ALA A 498 36.62 -33.91 -25.84
CA ALA A 498 36.49 -32.48 -25.56
C ALA A 498 35.22 -31.89 -26.22
N GLN A 499 34.98 -32.16 -27.50
CA GLN A 499 33.79 -31.66 -28.21
C GLN A 499 32.48 -32.19 -27.60
N THR A 500 32.44 -33.44 -27.14
CA THR A 500 31.29 -33.98 -26.39
C THR A 500 31.00 -33.16 -25.15
N ALA A 501 32.02 -32.81 -24.36
CA ALA A 501 31.84 -31.97 -23.18
C ALA A 501 31.44 -30.53 -23.53
N LEU A 502 32.08 -29.91 -24.53
CA LEU A 502 31.75 -28.56 -24.99
C LEU A 502 30.30 -28.46 -25.48
N TRP A 503 29.80 -29.48 -26.18
CA TRP A 503 28.41 -29.55 -26.63
C TRP A 503 27.42 -29.60 -25.47
N GLN A 504 27.67 -30.45 -24.47
CA GLN A 504 26.81 -30.52 -23.28
C GLN A 504 26.86 -29.24 -22.44
N LEU A 505 28.05 -28.63 -22.30
CA LEU A 505 28.22 -27.32 -21.65
C LEU A 505 27.40 -26.25 -22.37
N LEU A 506 27.47 -26.20 -23.71
CA LEU A 506 26.73 -25.23 -24.51
C LEU A 506 25.21 -25.39 -24.33
N LEU A 507 24.70 -26.61 -24.43
CA LEU A 507 23.27 -26.89 -24.26
C LEU A 507 22.79 -26.55 -22.85
N ALA A 508 23.56 -26.88 -21.82
CA ALA A 508 23.16 -26.60 -20.45
C ALA A 508 23.22 -25.10 -20.12
N LEU A 509 24.28 -24.40 -20.55
CA LEU A 509 24.40 -22.95 -20.35
C LEU A 509 23.26 -22.21 -21.05
N THR A 510 22.99 -22.52 -22.33
CA THR A 510 21.90 -21.86 -23.08
C THR A 510 20.52 -22.10 -22.47
N LYS A 511 20.24 -23.30 -21.96
CA LYS A 511 18.98 -23.59 -21.25
C LYS A 511 18.90 -22.85 -19.92
N MET A 512 19.99 -22.85 -19.15
CA MET A 512 20.06 -22.22 -17.84
C MET A 512 19.94 -20.70 -17.92
N THR A 513 20.50 -20.08 -18.96
CA THR A 513 20.37 -18.64 -19.20
C THR A 513 19.12 -18.25 -19.98
N ALA A 514 18.25 -19.18 -20.40
CA ALA A 514 17.06 -18.80 -21.19
C ALA A 514 16.01 -17.99 -20.39
N PRO A 515 15.77 -18.24 -19.08
CA PRO A 515 14.83 -17.44 -18.30
C PRO A 515 15.29 -16.00 -18.01
N VAL A 516 16.60 -15.75 -18.05
CA VAL A 516 17.25 -14.46 -17.73
C VAL A 516 17.74 -13.81 -19.01
#